data_AF-K4BXV0-F1
#
_entry.id   AF-K4BXV0-F1
#
_cell.length_a   1.000
_cell.length_b   1.000
_cell.length_c   1.000
_cell.angle_alpha   90.00
_cell.angle_beta   90.00
_cell.angle_gamma   90.00
#
_symmetry.space_group_name_H-M   'P 1'
#
loop_
_entity.id
_entity.type
_entity.pdbx_description
1 polymer ?
#
loop_
_entity_poly.entity_id
_entity_poly.type
_entity_poly.pdbx_seq_one_letter_code
_entity_poly.pdbx_strand_id
1 'polypeptide(L)'
;MAQVQAISSCSSVNLLFRGSVKSSHRIQDKFWCSKKLGSLQELGVKASEFNGVAIAHSSSSFASPCATHAIQAVLGNDKATTSSTVILEKPLRKKLNKVVLAYSGGLDTSVIVPWLRENYGCEVVCFTADVGQGIKELEGLEAKAKASGACQLVVKDLQEEFVKDYIFPCLRAGAIYERKYLLGTSMARPVIAKAMVDVAREVGADAVSHGCTGKGNDQVRFELTFFALNPELSVVAPWREWEITGREDAIEYAKKHNVPVPVTKKSIYSRDRNLWHLSHEGDILEDPANEPMKDMYMMSVDPQDAPDQPEYVNIGIVAGIPVSVNGKELSPATLLSELNEIGGRHGIGRIDMVENRLVGMKSRGVYETPGGTILFSAVQELESLTLDRETIQVKDSLALKYAELVYAGRWFDPLRESMDAFMENITKTTTGSVTLKLYKGSVSVTGRQSPHSLYRQDISSFESGDIYNQADAAGFIRLYGLPMRVRAMLEKGL
;
A
#
# COMPACT_ATOMS: atom_id res chain seq x y z
N MET A 1 36.26 35.70 -43.74
CA MET A 1 35.45 35.12 -44.84
C MET A 1 34.05 34.94 -44.28
N ALA A 2 32.96 35.57 -44.72
CA ALA A 2 32.67 36.41 -45.86
C ALA A 2 31.67 37.53 -45.45
N GLN A 3 31.79 38.69 -46.08
CA GLN A 3 30.82 39.80 -46.10
C GLN A 3 29.73 39.53 -47.14
N VAL A 4 28.50 40.03 -46.93
CA VAL A 4 27.64 40.72 -47.93
C VAL A 4 26.63 41.56 -47.11
N GLN A 5 26.80 42.88 -46.96
CA GLN A 5 26.30 44.00 -47.78
C GLN A 5 24.77 44.09 -47.99
N ALA A 6 24.24 45.24 -47.55
CA ALA A 6 22.87 45.71 -47.70
C ALA A 6 22.64 46.40 -49.06
N ILE A 7 21.39 46.39 -49.54
CA ILE A 7 20.85 47.36 -50.51
C ILE A 7 19.44 47.78 -50.08
N SER A 8 19.19 49.08 -50.20
CA SER A 8 18.00 49.87 -49.85
C SER A 8 17.14 50.12 -51.11
N SER A 9 15.84 50.41 -50.93
CA SER A 9 15.19 51.54 -51.62
C SER A 9 13.82 51.93 -51.02
N CYS A 10 13.72 53.21 -50.63
CA CYS A 10 12.64 54.22 -50.76
C CYS A 10 11.16 53.83 -50.54
N SER A 11 10.46 54.38 -49.51
CA SER A 11 9.74 55.69 -49.42
C SER A 11 8.38 55.68 -50.16
N SER A 12 7.26 56.27 -49.75
CA SER A 12 6.75 57.09 -48.64
C SER A 12 5.19 57.03 -48.78
N VAL A 13 4.33 57.28 -47.79
CA VAL A 13 3.72 58.58 -47.46
C VAL A 13 2.68 58.39 -46.33
N ASN A 14 2.63 59.41 -45.46
CA ASN A 14 1.77 59.64 -44.31
C ASN A 14 0.25 59.66 -44.58
N LEU A 15 -0.54 59.35 -43.55
CA LEU A 15 -1.76 60.12 -43.26
C LEU A 15 -2.04 60.18 -41.75
N LEU A 16 -1.90 61.40 -41.22
CA LEU A 16 -2.38 61.86 -39.92
C LEU A 16 -3.89 62.09 -39.99
N PHE A 17 -4.62 61.77 -38.92
CA PHE A 17 -5.81 62.53 -38.55
C PHE A 17 -5.83 62.78 -37.04
N ARG A 18 -6.04 64.05 -36.69
CA ARG A 18 -6.09 64.62 -35.36
C ARG A 18 -7.44 65.33 -35.21
N GLY A 19 -8.01 65.26 -34.01
CA GLY A 19 -9.02 66.22 -33.51
C GLY A 19 -10.10 65.53 -32.65
N SER A 20 -10.73 66.13 -31.65
CA SER A 20 -10.42 67.24 -30.72
C SER A 20 -11.66 67.42 -29.83
N VAL A 21 -11.51 67.27 -28.51
CA VAL A 21 -12.06 68.10 -27.40
C VAL A 21 -13.59 68.19 -27.15
N LYS A 22 -13.93 67.99 -25.86
CA LYS A 22 -15.01 68.54 -24.97
C LYS A 22 -15.95 67.44 -24.44
N SER A 23 -16.43 67.40 -23.20
CA SER A 23 -16.27 68.21 -21.98
C SER A 23 -16.94 67.47 -20.81
N SER A 24 -16.40 67.69 -19.61
CA SER A 24 -17.02 67.63 -18.26
C SER A 24 -18.49 67.22 -18.09
N HIS A 25 -18.76 66.35 -17.10
CA HIS A 25 -19.55 66.72 -15.91
C HIS A 25 -19.34 65.73 -14.74
N ARG A 26 -19.06 66.33 -13.57
CA ARG A 26 -19.25 65.76 -12.23
C ARG A 26 -20.74 65.78 -11.92
N ILE A 27 -21.29 64.72 -11.33
CA ILE A 27 -22.40 64.83 -10.38
C ILE A 27 -22.04 63.93 -9.18
N GLN A 28 -21.82 64.60 -8.04
CA GLN A 28 -22.00 64.03 -6.72
C GLN A 28 -23.49 63.86 -6.50
N ASP A 29 -23.92 62.78 -5.85
CA ASP A 29 -24.93 62.92 -4.80
C ASP A 29 -24.74 61.83 -3.74
N LYS A 30 -24.52 62.30 -2.52
CA LYS A 30 -24.67 61.57 -1.27
C LYS A 30 -26.15 61.66 -0.90
N PHE A 31 -26.77 60.56 -0.50
CA PHE A 31 -27.78 60.60 0.57
C PHE A 31 -27.63 59.41 1.52
N TRP A 32 -28.07 59.66 2.73
CA TRP A 32 -27.62 59.09 3.99
C TRP A 32 -28.75 58.24 4.62
N CYS A 33 -28.34 57.32 5.50
CA CYS A 33 -29.05 56.85 6.70
C CYS A 33 -30.20 55.79 6.64
N SER A 34 -29.89 54.62 7.24
CA SER A 34 -30.36 54.19 8.58
C SER A 34 -31.45 53.11 8.72
N LYS A 35 -31.10 52.12 9.57
CA LYS A 35 -31.89 51.30 10.52
C LYS A 35 -32.53 49.95 10.10
N LYS A 36 -31.88 48.91 10.67
CA LYS A 36 -32.37 47.85 11.59
C LYS A 36 -33.55 46.92 11.20
N LEU A 37 -33.19 45.62 11.20
CA LEU A 37 -33.80 44.44 11.86
C LEU A 37 -35.27 44.04 11.56
N GLY A 38 -35.47 42.79 11.11
CA GLY A 38 -36.74 42.08 11.31
C GLY A 38 -36.98 40.84 10.45
N SER A 39 -37.05 39.69 11.13
CA SER A 39 -37.79 38.44 10.83
C SER A 39 -37.45 37.56 9.61
N LEU A 40 -36.84 36.40 9.94
CA LEU A 40 -37.31 35.03 9.65
C LEU A 40 -38.37 34.86 8.54
N GLN A 41 -38.00 34.09 7.52
CA GLN A 41 -38.94 33.44 6.59
C GLN A 41 -38.76 31.92 6.69
N GLU A 42 -39.73 31.28 7.32
CA GLU A 42 -40.00 29.84 7.17
C GLU A 42 -40.53 29.59 5.76
N LEU A 43 -39.97 28.60 5.07
CA LEU A 43 -40.56 28.02 3.86
C LEU A 43 -40.78 26.53 4.09
N GLY A 44 -42.04 26.14 3.96
CA GLY A 44 -42.60 24.89 4.43
C GLY A 44 -42.12 23.64 3.69
N VAL A 45 -42.01 22.58 4.48
CA VAL A 45 -41.80 21.21 4.01
C VAL A 45 -43.12 20.69 3.43
N LYS A 46 -43.13 20.41 2.11
CA LYS A 46 -44.11 19.51 1.51
C LYS A 46 -43.51 18.12 1.42
N ALA A 47 -44.17 17.15 2.03
CA ALA A 47 -43.91 15.74 1.84
C ALA A 47 -44.36 15.32 0.43
N SER A 48 -43.50 14.62 -0.30
CA SER A 48 -43.85 13.94 -1.55
C SER A 48 -43.21 12.56 -1.59
N GLU A 49 -44.07 11.56 -1.39
CA GLU A 49 -44.15 10.26 -2.08
C GLU A 49 -42.85 9.65 -2.64
N PHE A 50 -42.32 8.65 -1.92
CA PHE A 50 -41.40 7.66 -2.47
C PHE A 50 -42.21 6.58 -3.21
N ASN A 51 -42.26 6.68 -4.54
CA ASN A 51 -42.63 5.55 -5.40
C ASN A 51 -41.39 4.69 -5.65
N GLY A 52 -41.39 3.48 -5.09
CA GLY A 52 -40.40 2.45 -5.40
C GLY A 52 -40.62 1.91 -6.81
N VAL A 53 -39.63 2.13 -7.69
CA VAL A 53 -39.52 1.43 -8.97
C VAL A 53 -38.40 0.40 -8.81
N ALA A 54 -38.75 -0.88 -8.79
CA ALA A 54 -37.80 -1.97 -8.89
C ALA A 54 -37.30 -2.06 -10.34
N ILE A 55 -36.01 -1.77 -10.56
CA ILE A 55 -35.34 -2.02 -11.83
C ILE A 55 -34.63 -3.37 -11.72
N ALA A 56 -35.17 -4.37 -12.41
CA ALA A 56 -34.51 -5.65 -12.62
C ALA A 56 -33.35 -5.45 -13.61
N HIS A 57 -32.12 -5.67 -13.15
CA HIS A 57 -30.96 -5.82 -14.04
C HIS A 57 -30.76 -7.31 -14.34
N SER A 58 -31.05 -7.69 -15.59
CA SER A 58 -30.62 -8.95 -16.18
C SER A 58 -29.13 -8.86 -16.53
N SER A 59 -28.27 -9.56 -15.80
CA SER A 59 -26.87 -9.77 -16.17
C SER A 59 -26.72 -11.08 -16.95
N SER A 60 -26.43 -10.96 -18.23
CA SER A 60 -25.97 -12.07 -19.07
C SER A 60 -24.51 -12.38 -18.74
N SER A 61 -24.24 -13.53 -18.11
CA SER A 61 -22.91 -14.03 -17.83
C SER A 61 -22.28 -14.67 -19.08
N PHE A 62 -21.20 -14.08 -19.59
CA PHE A 62 -20.23 -14.80 -20.40
C PHE A 62 -19.16 -15.38 -19.46
N ALA A 63 -19.20 -16.69 -19.26
CA ALA A 63 -18.21 -17.44 -18.49
C ALA A 63 -17.09 -17.93 -19.44
N SER A 64 -15.85 -17.52 -19.17
CA SER A 64 -14.63 -18.22 -19.62
C SER A 64 -14.12 -19.09 -18.47
N PRO A 65 -13.73 -20.35 -18.69
CA PRO A 65 -13.32 -21.24 -17.61
C PRO A 65 -11.83 -21.01 -17.26
N CYS A 66 -11.57 -20.59 -16.02
CA CYS A 66 -10.24 -20.70 -15.41
C CYS A 66 -10.20 -22.00 -14.60
N ALA A 67 -9.30 -22.91 -14.96
CA ALA A 67 -9.19 -24.24 -14.36
C ALA A 67 -8.60 -24.17 -12.94
N THR A 68 -9.46 -24.23 -11.93
CA THR A 68 -9.06 -24.39 -10.52
C THR A 68 -8.78 -25.87 -10.25
N HIS A 69 -7.52 -26.23 -10.03
CA HIS A 69 -7.17 -27.57 -9.55
C HIS A 69 -7.32 -27.61 -8.02
N ALA A 70 -8.52 -27.94 -7.53
CA ALA A 70 -8.69 -28.40 -6.16
C ALA A 70 -8.47 -29.92 -6.14
N ILE A 71 -7.36 -30.37 -5.54
CA ILE A 71 -7.17 -31.80 -5.26
C ILE A 71 -7.87 -32.12 -3.94
N GLN A 72 -8.92 -32.93 -4.01
CA GLN A 72 -9.63 -33.48 -2.86
C GLN A 72 -9.33 -34.98 -2.76
N ALA A 73 -8.87 -35.45 -1.60
CA ALA A 73 -8.79 -36.88 -1.30
C ALA A 73 -9.37 -37.15 0.10
N VAL A 74 -10.24 -38.16 0.18
CA VAL A 74 -11.09 -38.55 1.31
C VAL A 74 -10.47 -39.68 2.14
N LEU A 75 -10.60 -39.53 3.47
CA LEU A 75 -10.63 -40.49 4.60
C LEU A 75 -10.02 -41.90 4.43
N GLY A 76 -9.07 -42.21 5.32
CA GLY A 76 -8.79 -43.56 5.80
C GLY A 76 -8.98 -43.60 7.32
N ASN A 77 -9.95 -44.39 7.77
CA ASN A 77 -10.28 -44.62 9.18
C ASN A 77 -9.56 -45.90 9.61
N ASP A 78 -8.73 -45.85 10.66
CA ASP A 78 -8.21 -47.06 11.30
C ASP A 78 -8.31 -46.95 12.83
N LYS A 79 -9.09 -47.88 13.41
CA LYS A 79 -9.15 -48.15 14.84
C LYS A 79 -7.90 -48.93 15.24
N ALA A 80 -7.19 -48.45 16.25
CA ALA A 80 -6.31 -49.27 17.06
C ALA A 80 -6.61 -49.04 18.55
N THR A 81 -6.78 -50.16 19.26
CA THR A 81 -7.23 -50.25 20.65
C THR A 81 -6.02 -50.36 21.60
N THR A 82 -6.13 -49.67 22.74
CA THR A 82 -5.49 -49.87 24.07
C THR A 82 -3.97 -49.69 24.25
N SER A 83 -3.61 -48.70 25.06
CA SER A 83 -3.07 -48.94 26.42
C SER A 83 -3.11 -47.63 27.22
N SER A 84 -3.96 -47.59 28.24
CA SER A 84 -4.18 -46.43 29.11
C SER A 84 -3.10 -46.36 30.20
N THR A 85 -2.04 -45.62 29.92
CA THR A 85 -1.18 -45.04 30.96
C THR A 85 -1.88 -43.78 31.43
N VAL A 86 -2.27 -43.72 32.71
CA VAL A 86 -2.86 -42.53 33.32
C VAL A 86 -1.79 -41.45 33.40
N ILE A 87 -1.66 -40.67 32.33
CA ILE A 87 -1.01 -39.36 32.37
C ILE A 87 -2.02 -38.46 33.06
N LEU A 88 -1.60 -37.77 34.12
CA LEU A 88 -2.36 -36.69 34.73
C LEU A 88 -2.62 -35.63 33.63
N GLU A 89 -3.77 -35.72 32.97
CA GLU A 89 -4.15 -34.81 31.90
C GLU A 89 -4.31 -33.41 32.51
N LYS A 90 -3.42 -32.51 32.09
CA LYS A 90 -3.56 -31.08 32.36
C LYS A 90 -4.95 -30.66 31.84
N PRO A 91 -5.77 -29.93 32.63
CA PRO A 91 -7.08 -29.54 32.17
C PRO A 91 -6.95 -28.75 30.87
N LEU A 92 -7.67 -29.20 29.83
CA LEU A 92 -7.75 -28.50 28.56
C LEU A 92 -8.25 -27.07 28.79
N ARG A 93 -7.80 -26.15 27.95
CA ARG A 93 -8.39 -24.81 27.86
C ARG A 93 -9.83 -24.91 27.30
N LYS A 94 -10.44 -23.79 26.92
CA LYS A 94 -11.73 -23.79 26.21
C LYS A 94 -11.67 -24.81 25.06
N LYS A 95 -12.51 -25.84 25.07
CA LYS A 95 -12.51 -26.86 24.02
C LYS A 95 -12.87 -26.24 22.68
N LEU A 96 -12.04 -26.48 21.67
CA LEU A 96 -12.27 -26.08 20.28
C LEU A 96 -12.36 -27.34 19.42
N ASN A 97 -13.17 -27.31 18.36
CA ASN A 97 -13.30 -28.45 17.46
C ASN A 97 -12.17 -28.45 16.42
N LYS A 98 -11.97 -27.32 15.74
CA LYS A 98 -11.01 -27.21 14.64
C LYS A 98 -10.47 -25.79 14.49
N VAL A 99 -9.16 -25.68 14.33
CA VAL A 99 -8.43 -24.42 14.22
C VAL A 99 -7.75 -24.32 12.85
N VAL A 100 -7.89 -23.18 12.18
CA VAL A 100 -7.06 -22.82 11.02
C VAL A 100 -5.83 -22.03 11.48
N LEU A 101 -4.64 -22.59 11.32
CA LEU A 101 -3.37 -21.99 11.70
C LEU A 101 -2.68 -21.33 10.51
N ALA A 102 -2.33 -20.05 10.63
CA ALA A 102 -1.39 -19.40 9.72
C ALA A 102 -0.03 -20.12 9.80
N TYR A 103 0.34 -20.84 8.75
CA TYR A 103 1.47 -21.76 8.72
C TYR A 103 2.50 -21.33 7.68
N SER A 104 3.72 -21.07 8.13
CA SER A 104 4.87 -20.70 7.29
C SER A 104 5.88 -21.82 7.13
N GLY A 105 5.71 -22.95 7.82
CA GLY A 105 6.75 -23.98 7.90
C GLY A 105 7.95 -23.58 8.76
N GLY A 106 7.95 -22.42 9.42
CA GLY A 106 8.97 -22.05 10.40
C GLY A 106 8.98 -22.95 11.63
N LEU A 107 9.98 -22.79 12.50
CA LEU A 107 10.06 -23.49 13.79
C LEU A 107 8.79 -23.23 14.62
N ASP A 108 8.46 -21.96 14.84
CA ASP A 108 7.37 -21.55 15.72
C ASP A 108 6.03 -22.10 15.25
N THR A 109 5.66 -21.88 13.98
CA THR A 109 4.38 -22.35 13.43
C THR A 109 4.29 -23.88 13.37
N SER A 110 5.42 -24.59 13.26
CA SER A 110 5.44 -26.07 13.35
C SER A 110 5.26 -26.58 14.78
N VAL A 111 5.77 -25.85 15.77
CA VAL A 111 5.57 -26.15 17.20
C VAL A 111 4.15 -25.86 17.66
N ILE A 112 3.50 -24.85 17.08
CA ILE A 112 2.10 -24.50 17.40
C ILE A 112 1.14 -25.65 17.08
N VAL A 113 1.39 -26.46 16.04
CA VAL A 113 0.50 -27.55 15.63
C VAL A 113 0.28 -28.59 16.76
N PRO A 114 1.32 -29.26 17.31
CA PRO A 114 1.11 -30.17 18.44
C PRO A 114 0.65 -29.43 19.70
N TRP A 115 1.05 -28.18 19.91
CA TRP A 115 0.61 -27.40 21.07
C TRP A 115 -0.89 -27.14 21.09
N LEU A 116 -1.49 -26.77 19.95
CA LEU A 116 -2.94 -26.60 19.81
C LEU A 116 -3.68 -27.91 20.10
N ARG A 117 -3.16 -29.04 19.63
CA ARG A 117 -3.75 -30.35 19.89
C ARG A 117 -3.69 -30.71 21.38
N GLU A 118 -2.53 -30.51 22.02
CA GLU A 118 -2.32 -30.81 23.44
C GLU A 118 -3.18 -29.93 24.36
N ASN A 119 -3.31 -28.63 24.07
CA ASN A 119 -3.91 -27.66 25.00
C ASN A 119 -5.40 -27.39 24.72
N TYR A 120 -5.85 -27.57 23.48
CA TYR A 120 -7.23 -27.30 23.04
C TYR A 120 -7.99 -28.55 22.58
N GLY A 121 -7.30 -29.68 22.35
CA GLY A 121 -7.94 -30.94 21.92
C GLY A 121 -8.60 -30.85 20.54
N CYS A 122 -8.10 -29.97 19.66
CA CYS A 122 -8.70 -29.64 18.38
C CYS A 122 -7.97 -30.27 17.18
N GLU A 123 -8.66 -30.36 16.04
CA GLU A 123 -8.03 -30.61 14.74
C GLU A 123 -7.34 -29.33 14.25
N VAL A 124 -6.15 -29.46 13.65
CA VAL A 124 -5.40 -28.31 13.12
C VAL A 124 -5.33 -28.40 11.60
N VAL A 125 -5.87 -27.39 10.93
CA VAL A 125 -5.71 -27.15 9.50
C VAL A 125 -4.64 -26.08 9.33
N CYS A 126 -3.50 -26.43 8.74
CA CYS A 126 -2.49 -25.44 8.38
C CYS A 126 -2.94 -24.69 7.13
N PHE A 127 -2.75 -23.37 7.11
CA PHE A 127 -3.02 -22.51 5.97
C PHE A 127 -1.77 -21.71 5.59
N THR A 128 -1.40 -21.77 4.32
CA THR A 128 -0.31 -20.97 3.75
C THR A 128 -0.86 -20.17 2.57
N ALA A 129 -0.63 -18.86 2.58
CA ALA A 129 -0.89 -18.01 1.42
C ALA A 129 0.41 -17.82 0.65
N ASP A 130 0.39 -18.06 -0.67
CA ASP A 130 1.44 -17.57 -1.55
C ASP A 130 1.15 -16.12 -1.93
N VAL A 131 1.92 -15.21 -1.34
CA VAL A 131 1.90 -13.77 -1.60
C VAL A 131 3.22 -13.33 -2.23
N GLY A 132 3.96 -14.26 -2.85
CA GLY A 132 5.22 -14.01 -3.57
C GLY A 132 6.47 -14.13 -2.70
N GLN A 133 6.43 -14.91 -1.62
CA GLN A 133 7.61 -15.23 -0.80
C GLN A 133 8.64 -16.10 -1.54
N GLY A 134 8.22 -16.78 -2.61
CA GLY A 134 9.06 -17.61 -3.48
C GLY A 134 8.89 -19.11 -3.25
N ILE A 135 9.07 -19.89 -4.33
CA ILE A 135 8.74 -21.32 -4.36
C ILE A 135 9.46 -22.17 -3.30
N LYS A 136 10.69 -21.79 -2.94
CA LYS A 136 11.50 -22.51 -1.92
C LYS A 136 10.86 -22.50 -0.54
N GLU A 137 10.06 -21.48 -0.22
CA GLU A 137 9.33 -21.41 1.04
C GLU A 137 8.10 -22.35 1.06
N LEU A 138 7.68 -22.84 -0.12
CA LEU A 138 6.53 -23.74 -0.27
C LEU A 138 6.94 -25.22 -0.37
N GLU A 139 8.20 -25.49 -0.73
CA GLU A 139 8.74 -26.85 -0.88
C GLU A 139 8.70 -27.63 0.44
N GLY A 140 8.09 -28.83 0.41
CA GLY A 140 8.05 -29.74 1.56
C GLY A 140 7.12 -29.32 2.71
N LEU A 141 6.36 -28.23 2.56
CA LEU A 141 5.42 -27.74 3.60
C LEU A 141 4.38 -28.79 4.00
N GLU A 142 3.80 -29.51 3.03
CA GLU A 142 2.74 -30.49 3.32
C GLU A 142 3.25 -31.65 4.18
N ALA A 143 4.38 -32.24 3.79
CA ALA A 143 5.03 -33.30 4.54
C ALA A 143 5.37 -32.84 5.96
N LYS A 144 5.84 -31.60 6.10
CA LYS A 144 6.18 -31.02 7.40
C LYS A 144 4.95 -30.73 8.27
N ALA A 145 3.89 -30.16 7.71
CA ALA A 145 2.64 -29.90 8.42
C ALA A 145 2.04 -31.21 8.95
N LYS A 146 1.99 -32.25 8.10
CA LYS A 146 1.51 -33.58 8.46
C LYS A 146 2.37 -34.22 9.55
N ALA A 147 3.70 -34.15 9.42
CA ALA A 147 4.63 -34.66 10.44
C ALA A 147 4.51 -33.91 11.78
N SER A 148 4.11 -32.63 11.76
CA SER A 148 3.82 -31.84 12.96
C SER A 148 2.45 -32.18 13.58
N GLY A 149 1.62 -32.95 12.88
CA GLY A 149 0.32 -33.43 13.36
C GLY A 149 -0.90 -32.64 12.85
N ALA A 150 -0.75 -31.85 11.78
CA ALA A 150 -1.88 -31.19 11.12
C ALA A 150 -2.72 -32.23 10.37
N CYS A 151 -4.05 -32.04 10.34
CA CYS A 151 -4.96 -32.91 9.59
C CYS A 151 -5.01 -32.56 8.10
N GLN A 152 -4.68 -31.31 7.75
CA GLN A 152 -4.72 -30.80 6.38
C GLN A 152 -3.75 -29.61 6.26
N LEU A 153 -3.18 -29.42 5.06
CA LEU A 153 -2.57 -28.16 4.64
C LEU A 153 -3.39 -27.59 3.48
N VAL A 154 -3.74 -26.31 3.55
CA VAL A 154 -4.35 -25.54 2.46
C VAL A 154 -3.35 -24.50 2.00
N VAL A 155 -2.99 -24.52 0.72
CA VAL A 155 -2.17 -23.49 0.09
C VAL A 155 -3.02 -22.72 -0.92
N LYS A 156 -3.13 -21.40 -0.78
CA LYS A 156 -3.82 -20.53 -1.75
C LYS A 156 -2.82 -19.58 -2.40
N ASP A 157 -2.80 -19.55 -3.74
CA ASP A 157 -2.09 -18.51 -4.48
C ASP A 157 -2.92 -17.22 -4.46
N LEU A 158 -2.36 -16.18 -3.85
CA LEU A 158 -2.98 -14.88 -3.65
C LEU A 158 -2.14 -13.75 -4.26
N GLN A 159 -1.15 -14.06 -5.12
CA GLN A 159 -0.23 -13.04 -5.65
C GLN A 159 -0.96 -11.96 -6.43
N GLU A 160 -1.85 -12.32 -7.36
CA GLU A 160 -2.60 -11.36 -8.16
C GLU A 160 -3.57 -10.53 -7.32
N GLU A 161 -4.31 -11.17 -6.40
CA GLU A 161 -5.20 -10.46 -5.46
C GLU A 161 -4.40 -9.51 -4.58
N PHE A 162 -3.25 -9.94 -4.05
CA PHE A 162 -2.39 -9.13 -3.19
C PHE A 162 -1.92 -7.87 -3.92
N VAL A 163 -1.42 -7.99 -5.15
CA VAL A 163 -0.96 -6.80 -5.89
C VAL A 163 -2.13 -5.90 -6.28
N LYS A 164 -3.17 -6.48 -6.88
CA LYS A 164 -4.28 -5.73 -7.46
C LYS A 164 -5.14 -5.04 -6.41
N ASP A 165 -5.49 -5.75 -5.35
CA ASP A 165 -6.53 -5.33 -4.41
C ASP A 165 -5.98 -4.78 -3.09
N TYR A 166 -4.66 -4.90 -2.85
CA TYR A 166 -4.01 -4.38 -1.64
C TYR A 166 -2.86 -3.40 -1.92
N ILE A 167 -1.90 -3.79 -2.76
CA ILE A 167 -0.75 -2.94 -3.08
C ILE A 167 -1.16 -1.73 -3.91
N PHE A 168 -1.89 -1.96 -5.01
CA PHE A 168 -2.26 -0.89 -5.94
C PHE A 168 -3.14 0.20 -5.32
N PRO A 169 -4.11 -0.10 -4.43
CA PRO A 169 -4.80 0.94 -3.66
C PRO A 169 -3.85 1.78 -2.80
N CYS A 170 -2.92 1.15 -2.08
CA CYS A 170 -1.93 1.87 -1.27
C CYS A 170 -0.99 2.74 -2.14
N LEU A 171 -0.57 2.21 -3.29
CA LEU A 171 0.24 2.93 -4.28
C LEU A 171 -0.51 4.16 -4.80
N ARG A 172 -1.76 4.00 -5.24
CA ARG A 172 -2.64 5.08 -5.72
C ARG A 172 -2.84 6.15 -4.64
N ALA A 173 -3.06 5.72 -3.40
CA ALA A 173 -3.19 6.63 -2.26
C ALA A 173 -1.90 7.43 -1.98
N GLY A 174 -0.72 6.94 -2.42
CA GLY A 174 0.56 7.53 -2.04
C GLY A 174 0.96 7.19 -0.60
N ALA A 175 0.53 6.04 -0.08
CA ALA A 175 0.66 5.68 1.33
C ALA A 175 2.11 5.31 1.69
N ILE A 176 2.77 6.18 2.49
CA ILE A 176 4.13 5.97 3.00
C ILE A 176 4.13 6.19 4.51
N TYR A 177 4.48 5.16 5.28
CA TYR A 177 4.55 5.25 6.73
C TYR A 177 5.88 5.88 7.17
N GLU A 178 5.78 6.88 8.06
CA GLU A 178 6.91 7.62 8.62
C GLU A 178 7.96 8.02 7.57
N ARG A 179 7.48 8.47 6.40
CA ARG A 179 8.26 9.01 5.26
C ARG A 179 9.09 8.00 4.47
N LYS A 180 9.22 6.75 4.93
CA LYS A 180 10.12 5.75 4.31
C LYS A 180 9.44 4.42 4.01
N TYR A 181 8.62 3.89 4.93
CA TYR A 181 8.15 2.51 4.82
C TYR A 181 6.95 2.39 3.88
N LEU A 182 7.10 1.59 2.83
CA LEU A 182 6.06 1.32 1.83
C LEU A 182 5.10 0.20 2.25
N LEU A 183 4.89 0.02 3.56
CA LEU A 183 3.83 -0.80 4.15
C LEU A 183 3.82 -2.28 3.72
N GLY A 184 4.93 -2.80 3.20
CA GLY A 184 4.93 -4.04 2.42
C GLY A 184 4.28 -5.21 3.12
N THR A 185 4.78 -5.57 4.30
CA THR A 185 4.09 -6.63 5.00
C THR A 185 2.76 -6.14 5.55
N SER A 186 2.58 -4.87 5.94
CA SER A 186 1.31 -4.39 6.53
C SER A 186 0.11 -4.70 5.64
N MET A 187 0.30 -4.63 4.32
CA MET A 187 -0.68 -5.00 3.29
C MET A 187 -0.89 -6.50 3.13
N ALA A 188 0.12 -7.35 3.39
CA ALA A 188 0.00 -8.80 3.23
C ALA A 188 -0.89 -9.45 4.31
N ARG A 189 -0.89 -8.92 5.54
CA ARG A 189 -1.65 -9.53 6.65
C ARG A 189 -3.17 -9.56 6.40
N PRO A 190 -3.83 -8.48 5.95
CA PRO A 190 -5.27 -8.53 5.72
C PRO A 190 -5.68 -9.47 4.59
N VAL A 191 -4.88 -9.66 3.53
CA VAL A 191 -5.19 -10.66 2.48
C VAL A 191 -5.06 -12.09 2.99
N ILE A 192 -4.01 -12.38 3.76
CA ILE A 192 -3.80 -13.70 4.39
C ILE A 192 -4.94 -13.98 5.38
N ALA A 193 -5.26 -13.03 6.25
CA ALA A 193 -6.28 -13.18 7.28
C ALA A 193 -7.69 -13.35 6.68
N LYS A 194 -8.01 -12.61 5.60
CA LYS A 194 -9.26 -12.80 4.84
C LYS A 194 -9.36 -14.23 4.31
N ALA A 195 -8.32 -14.71 3.64
CA ALA A 195 -8.30 -16.07 3.10
C ALA A 195 -8.40 -17.13 4.20
N MET A 196 -7.80 -16.91 5.38
CA MET A 196 -7.97 -17.79 6.54
C MET A 196 -9.41 -17.85 7.04
N VAL A 197 -10.12 -16.73 7.09
CA VAL A 197 -11.54 -16.69 7.48
C VAL A 197 -12.39 -17.48 6.48
N ASP A 198 -12.10 -17.35 5.19
CA ASP A 198 -12.79 -18.12 4.15
C ASP A 198 -12.50 -19.62 4.29
N VAL A 199 -11.25 -20.02 4.51
CA VAL A 199 -10.88 -21.42 4.77
C VAL A 199 -11.53 -21.94 6.05
N ALA A 200 -11.58 -21.14 7.12
CA ALA A 200 -12.23 -21.54 8.37
C ALA A 200 -13.72 -21.87 8.14
N ARG A 201 -14.40 -21.07 7.32
CA ARG A 201 -15.78 -21.35 6.88
C ARG A 201 -15.87 -22.63 6.05
N GLU A 202 -14.98 -22.81 5.07
CA GLU A 202 -14.94 -23.98 4.18
C GLU A 202 -14.74 -25.31 4.95
N VAL A 203 -13.87 -25.31 5.98
CA VAL A 203 -13.51 -26.54 6.72
C VAL A 203 -14.32 -26.75 8.01
N GLY A 204 -15.22 -25.82 8.34
CA GLY A 204 -16.02 -25.84 9.57
C GLY A 204 -15.20 -25.63 10.84
N ALA A 205 -14.19 -24.75 10.79
CA ALA A 205 -13.39 -24.38 11.95
C ALA A 205 -14.13 -23.34 12.82
N ASP A 206 -14.03 -23.50 14.13
CA ASP A 206 -14.57 -22.57 15.13
C ASP A 206 -13.50 -21.58 15.65
N ALA A 207 -12.27 -21.69 15.12
CA ALA A 207 -11.16 -20.87 15.53
C ALA A 207 -10.10 -20.66 14.45
N VAL A 208 -9.33 -19.58 14.62
CA VAL A 208 -8.12 -19.25 13.85
C VAL A 208 -6.94 -19.05 14.80
N SER A 209 -5.74 -19.33 14.32
CA SER A 209 -4.51 -19.16 15.10
C SER A 209 -3.37 -18.59 14.26
N HIS A 210 -2.45 -17.86 14.90
CA HIS A 210 -1.28 -17.28 14.26
C HIS A 210 -0.03 -17.36 15.15
N GLY A 211 1.15 -17.35 14.52
CA GLY A 211 2.44 -17.36 15.20
C GLY A 211 3.02 -15.99 15.56
N CYS A 212 2.26 -14.90 15.48
CA CYS A 212 2.76 -13.57 15.81
C CYS A 212 3.11 -13.44 17.30
N THR A 213 4.21 -12.75 17.61
CA THR A 213 4.62 -12.46 19.00
C THR A 213 3.78 -11.33 19.60
N GLY A 214 3.76 -11.24 20.94
CA GLY A 214 3.08 -10.16 21.67
C GLY A 214 3.71 -8.76 21.52
N LYS A 215 4.86 -8.63 20.83
CA LYS A 215 5.59 -7.37 20.64
C LYS A 215 5.48 -6.80 19.22
N GLY A 216 4.95 -7.58 18.28
CA GLY A 216 4.82 -7.19 16.88
C GLY A 216 3.48 -6.51 16.58
N ASN A 217 3.43 -5.76 15.48
CA ASN A 217 2.18 -5.19 14.96
C ASN A 217 1.27 -6.25 14.32
N ASP A 218 1.81 -7.42 13.96
CA ASP A 218 1.09 -8.40 13.13
C ASP A 218 -0.04 -9.10 13.85
N GLN A 219 0.09 -9.32 15.15
CA GLN A 219 -1.01 -9.81 15.98
C GLN A 219 -2.25 -8.90 15.81
N VAL A 220 -2.05 -7.58 15.82
CA VAL A 220 -3.14 -6.61 15.66
C VAL A 220 -3.72 -6.69 14.25
N ARG A 221 -2.88 -6.80 13.23
CA ARG A 221 -3.31 -6.85 11.82
C ARG A 221 -4.13 -8.09 11.50
N PHE A 222 -3.71 -9.26 11.98
CA PHE A 222 -4.47 -10.51 11.85
C PHE A 222 -5.78 -10.43 12.62
N GLU A 223 -5.73 -10.09 13.90
CA GLU A 223 -6.90 -10.15 14.79
C GLU A 223 -7.97 -9.12 14.43
N LEU A 224 -7.60 -7.88 14.11
CA LEU A 224 -8.57 -6.90 13.64
C LEU A 224 -9.26 -7.33 12.34
N THR A 225 -8.55 -8.02 11.45
CA THR A 225 -9.15 -8.58 10.23
C THR A 225 -10.12 -9.71 10.58
N PHE A 226 -9.76 -10.60 11.50
CA PHE A 226 -10.67 -11.65 11.97
C PHE A 226 -11.94 -11.07 12.59
N PHE A 227 -11.81 -10.05 13.45
CA PHE A 227 -12.95 -9.37 14.07
C PHE A 227 -13.86 -8.71 13.03
N ALA A 228 -13.28 -8.08 12.00
CA ALA A 228 -14.04 -7.40 10.96
C ALA A 228 -14.81 -8.39 10.06
N LEU A 229 -14.23 -9.55 9.75
CA LEU A 229 -14.78 -10.49 8.77
C LEU A 229 -15.60 -11.62 9.37
N ASN A 230 -15.25 -12.08 10.58
CA ASN A 230 -16.00 -13.09 11.31
C ASN A 230 -15.73 -13.01 12.83
N PRO A 231 -16.50 -12.20 13.57
CA PRO A 231 -16.32 -12.00 15.01
C PRO A 231 -16.67 -13.23 15.86
N GLU A 232 -17.27 -14.28 15.28
CA GLU A 232 -17.62 -15.51 16.01
C GLU A 232 -16.43 -16.47 16.15
N LEU A 233 -15.39 -16.33 15.31
CA LEU A 233 -14.19 -17.17 15.39
C LEU A 233 -13.42 -16.88 16.68
N SER A 234 -13.08 -17.94 17.41
CA SER A 234 -12.12 -17.81 18.52
C SER A 234 -10.71 -17.59 17.96
N VAL A 235 -9.98 -16.62 18.49
CA VAL A 235 -8.57 -16.40 18.14
C VAL A 235 -7.69 -17.07 19.18
N VAL A 236 -6.78 -17.93 18.74
CA VAL A 236 -5.76 -18.54 19.60
C VAL A 236 -4.38 -17.98 19.22
N ALA A 237 -3.71 -17.34 20.17
CA ALA A 237 -2.39 -16.73 19.96
C ALA A 237 -1.37 -17.35 20.93
N PRO A 238 -0.70 -18.45 20.55
CA PRO A 238 0.14 -19.24 21.46
C PRO A 238 1.21 -18.43 22.18
N TRP A 239 1.85 -17.46 21.51
CA TRP A 239 2.86 -16.56 22.11
C TRP A 239 2.37 -15.73 23.30
N ARG A 240 1.05 -15.60 23.50
CA ARG A 240 0.45 -14.92 24.65
C ARG A 240 -0.06 -15.89 25.73
N GLU A 241 0.08 -17.19 25.49
CA GLU A 241 -0.59 -18.23 26.26
C GLU A 241 0.34 -19.34 26.75
N TRP A 242 1.37 -19.68 25.97
CA TRP A 242 2.27 -20.77 26.26
C TRP A 242 3.43 -20.34 27.17
N GLU A 243 4.18 -21.33 27.67
CA GLU A 243 5.36 -21.12 28.52
C GLU A 243 6.67 -21.13 27.71
N ILE A 244 6.59 -21.22 26.37
CA ILE A 244 7.77 -21.21 25.49
C ILE A 244 8.27 -19.76 25.39
N THR A 245 9.44 -19.49 25.95
CA THR A 245 9.97 -18.12 26.08
C THR A 245 10.95 -17.75 24.97
N GLY A 246 11.50 -18.75 24.28
CA GLY A 246 12.51 -18.54 23.25
C GLY A 246 12.67 -19.70 22.28
N ARG A 247 13.69 -19.58 21.42
CA ARG A 247 13.97 -20.51 20.33
C ARG A 247 14.40 -21.88 20.85
N GLU A 248 15.21 -21.91 21.91
CA GLU A 248 15.71 -23.12 22.55
C GLU A 248 14.56 -23.96 23.10
N ASP A 249 13.64 -23.34 23.83
CA ASP A 249 12.42 -23.96 24.36
C ASP A 249 11.57 -24.56 23.22
N ALA A 250 11.41 -23.80 22.11
CA ALA A 250 10.67 -24.27 20.94
C ALA A 250 11.35 -25.49 20.28
N ILE A 251 12.68 -25.53 20.22
CA ILE A 251 13.44 -26.69 19.71
C ILE A 251 13.25 -27.90 20.62
N GLU A 252 13.30 -27.72 21.94
CA GLU A 252 13.06 -28.81 22.89
C GLU A 252 11.63 -29.35 22.78
N TYR A 253 10.64 -28.46 22.71
CA TYR A 253 9.25 -28.84 22.51
C TYR A 253 9.05 -29.57 21.18
N ALA A 254 9.67 -29.10 20.10
CA ALA A 254 9.65 -29.77 18.80
C ALA A 254 10.24 -31.18 18.87
N LYS A 255 11.38 -31.38 19.55
CA LYS A 255 11.99 -32.71 19.75
C LYS A 255 11.08 -33.63 20.55
N LYS A 256 10.46 -33.15 21.63
CA LYS A 256 9.53 -33.92 22.46
C LYS A 256 8.33 -34.44 21.65
N HIS A 257 7.89 -33.68 20.65
CA HIS A 257 6.74 -34.00 19.80
C HIS A 257 7.12 -34.54 18.42
N ASN A 258 8.39 -34.89 18.19
CA ASN A 258 8.91 -35.38 16.91
C ASN A 258 8.62 -34.46 15.70
N VAL A 259 8.53 -33.15 15.94
CA VAL A 259 8.35 -32.15 14.88
C VAL A 259 9.65 -32.00 14.09
N PRO A 260 9.66 -32.11 12.75
CA PRO A 260 10.86 -31.91 11.96
C PRO A 260 11.35 -30.46 12.05
N VAL A 261 12.48 -30.23 12.70
CA VAL A 261 13.11 -28.90 12.78
C VAL A 261 14.23 -28.78 11.74
N PRO A 262 14.23 -27.73 10.91
CA PRO A 262 15.34 -27.49 9.99
C PRO A 262 16.63 -27.24 10.78
N VAL A 263 17.67 -28.05 10.51
CA VAL A 263 18.87 -28.20 11.35
C VAL A 263 19.90 -27.06 11.16
N THR A 264 19.56 -25.97 10.46
CA THR A 264 20.56 -24.99 10.04
C THR A 264 20.53 -23.70 10.85
N LYS A 265 21.69 -23.31 11.41
CA LYS A 265 22.00 -21.99 12.00
C LYS A 265 22.07 -20.84 10.95
N LYS A 266 21.45 -20.99 9.77
CA LYS A 266 21.93 -20.31 8.54
C LYS A 266 21.56 -18.83 8.39
N SER A 267 20.60 -18.32 9.14
CA SER A 267 20.28 -16.90 9.13
C SER A 267 19.95 -16.43 10.53
N ILE A 268 20.61 -15.35 10.92
CA ILE A 268 20.44 -14.68 12.20
C ILE A 268 19.32 -13.63 12.19
N TYR A 269 18.93 -13.16 11.00
CA TYR A 269 17.90 -12.14 10.83
C TYR A 269 16.50 -12.76 10.82
N SER A 270 15.56 -12.08 11.46
CA SER A 270 14.13 -12.30 11.24
C SER A 270 13.76 -11.65 9.90
N ARG A 271 13.17 -12.45 9.01
CA ARG A 271 12.87 -12.04 7.64
C ARG A 271 11.44 -12.37 7.27
N ASP A 272 10.87 -11.49 6.50
CA ASP A 272 9.50 -11.61 6.05
C ASP A 272 9.40 -11.02 4.63
N ARG A 273 9.14 -11.94 3.69
CA ARG A 273 9.20 -11.71 2.25
C ARG A 273 7.82 -11.88 1.66
N ASN A 274 7.48 -11.00 0.73
CA ASN A 274 6.35 -11.16 -0.18
C ASN A 274 6.72 -10.51 -1.53
N LEU A 275 5.79 -10.44 -2.47
CA LEU A 275 6.04 -9.90 -3.80
C LEU A 275 6.37 -8.40 -3.77
N TRP A 276 5.88 -7.65 -2.78
CA TRP A 276 6.16 -6.22 -2.67
C TRP A 276 7.56 -5.95 -2.13
N HIS A 277 7.94 -6.65 -1.06
CA HIS A 277 9.15 -6.33 -0.32
C HIS A 277 9.75 -7.51 0.45
N LEU A 278 10.89 -7.23 1.08
CA LEU A 278 11.49 -8.05 2.11
C LEU A 278 11.91 -7.16 3.27
N SER A 279 11.50 -7.51 4.49
CA SER A 279 11.97 -6.87 5.72
C SER A 279 13.02 -7.72 6.44
N HIS A 280 13.98 -7.05 7.08
CA HIS A 280 15.01 -7.63 7.92
C HIS A 280 14.99 -6.94 9.30
N GLU A 281 14.97 -7.75 10.35
CA GLU A 281 15.02 -7.29 11.75
C GLU A 281 15.87 -8.26 12.60
N GLY A 282 16.25 -7.83 13.80
CA GLY A 282 16.97 -8.65 14.79
C GLY A 282 18.49 -8.68 14.62
N ASP A 283 19.14 -9.38 15.55
CA ASP A 283 20.60 -9.47 15.68
C ASP A 283 21.27 -8.09 15.64
N ILE A 284 22.32 -7.89 14.82
CA ILE A 284 23.10 -6.65 14.76
C ILE A 284 22.25 -5.41 14.47
N LEU A 285 21.08 -5.55 13.85
CA LEU A 285 20.20 -4.44 13.54
C LEU A 285 19.52 -3.87 14.78
N GLU A 286 19.43 -4.63 15.88
CA GLU A 286 18.82 -4.15 17.13
C GLU A 286 19.57 -2.94 17.71
N ASP A 287 20.88 -2.85 17.49
CA ASP A 287 21.64 -1.62 17.72
C ASP A 287 21.57 -0.72 16.47
N PRO A 288 20.90 0.43 16.53
CA PRO A 288 20.79 1.35 15.41
C PRO A 288 22.11 1.97 14.97
N ALA A 289 23.20 1.83 15.74
CA ALA A 289 24.53 2.30 15.37
C ALA A 289 25.25 1.35 14.39
N ASN A 290 24.82 0.09 14.28
CA ASN A 290 25.45 -0.88 13.38
C ASN A 290 24.98 -0.70 11.93
N GLU A 291 25.91 -0.69 10.98
CA GLU A 291 25.56 -0.67 9.56
C GLU A 291 24.98 -2.02 9.10
N PRO A 292 23.93 -2.05 8.25
CA PRO A 292 23.43 -3.30 7.69
C PRO A 292 24.47 -3.98 6.80
N MET A 293 24.74 -5.26 7.03
CA MET A 293 25.73 -6.01 6.26
C MET A 293 25.29 -6.28 4.81
N LYS A 294 26.25 -6.32 3.89
CA LYS A 294 25.99 -6.53 2.45
C LYS A 294 25.27 -7.85 2.13
N ASP A 295 25.60 -8.92 2.85
CA ASP A 295 25.03 -10.27 2.69
C ASP A 295 23.63 -10.42 3.33
N MET A 296 23.17 -9.39 4.04
CA MET A 296 21.81 -9.34 4.57
C MET A 296 20.79 -9.18 3.44
N TYR A 297 21.08 -8.33 2.46
CA TYR A 297 20.19 -8.00 1.35
C TYR A 297 20.02 -9.19 0.41
N MET A 298 18.77 -9.51 0.03
CA MET A 298 18.45 -10.68 -0.79
C MET A 298 17.66 -10.37 -2.06
N MET A 299 16.98 -9.22 -2.12
CA MET A 299 16.20 -8.82 -3.30
C MET A 299 16.99 -7.88 -4.22
N SER A 300 18.03 -7.24 -3.71
CA SER A 300 18.79 -6.21 -4.42
C SER A 300 20.30 -6.42 -4.30
N VAL A 301 21.04 -6.16 -5.36
CA VAL A 301 22.51 -6.10 -5.31
C VAL A 301 22.98 -4.86 -4.57
N ASP A 302 24.21 -4.86 -4.09
CA ASP A 302 24.79 -3.65 -3.53
C ASP A 302 24.87 -2.55 -4.61
N PRO A 303 24.48 -1.29 -4.32
CA PRO A 303 24.61 -0.21 -5.29
C PRO A 303 26.01 -0.05 -5.90
N GLN A 304 27.07 -0.43 -5.18
CA GLN A 304 28.44 -0.42 -5.70
C GLN A 304 28.68 -1.52 -6.75
N ASP A 305 28.02 -2.67 -6.61
CA ASP A 305 28.11 -3.81 -7.54
C ASP A 305 27.09 -3.73 -8.69
N ALA A 306 26.11 -2.82 -8.60
CA ALA A 306 25.12 -2.62 -9.65
C ALA A 306 25.78 -2.20 -10.98
N PRO A 307 25.16 -2.49 -12.14
CA PRO A 307 25.71 -2.19 -13.45
C PRO A 307 26.17 -0.73 -13.61
N ASP A 308 27.30 -0.53 -14.28
CA ASP A 308 27.83 0.81 -14.61
C ASP A 308 27.07 1.50 -15.76
N GLN A 309 26.15 0.78 -16.42
CA GLN A 309 25.27 1.35 -17.42
C GLN A 309 23.86 1.55 -16.86
N PRO A 310 23.28 2.77 -16.97
CA PRO A 310 21.93 3.01 -16.52
C PRO A 310 20.92 2.27 -17.39
N GLU A 311 19.82 1.84 -16.78
CA GLU A 311 18.70 1.21 -17.48
C GLU A 311 17.50 2.15 -17.49
N TYR A 312 16.83 2.25 -18.64
CA TYR A 312 15.62 3.07 -18.79
C TYR A 312 14.40 2.16 -18.78
N VAL A 313 13.42 2.53 -17.96
CA VAL A 313 12.17 1.78 -17.80
C VAL A 313 11.00 2.73 -18.02
N ASN A 314 10.11 2.40 -18.95
CA ASN A 314 8.87 3.13 -19.16
C ASN A 314 7.71 2.41 -18.45
N ILE A 315 6.99 3.12 -17.58
CA ILE A 315 5.82 2.61 -16.86
C ILE A 315 4.57 3.23 -17.49
N GLY A 316 3.65 2.41 -17.96
CA GLY A 316 2.32 2.85 -18.41
C GLY A 316 1.31 2.72 -17.29
N ILE A 317 0.49 3.75 -17.13
CA ILE A 317 -0.46 3.91 -16.02
C ILE A 317 -1.82 4.29 -16.60
N VAL A 318 -2.89 3.69 -16.07
CA VAL A 318 -4.29 4.00 -16.40
C VAL A 318 -5.07 4.25 -15.11
N ALA A 319 -5.70 5.41 -15.01
CA ALA A 319 -6.49 5.82 -13.84
C ALA A 319 -5.74 5.65 -12.49
N GLY A 320 -4.44 5.97 -12.47
CA GLY A 320 -3.56 5.84 -11.31
C GLY A 320 -3.01 4.43 -11.05
N ILE A 321 -3.33 3.44 -11.90
CA ILE A 321 -2.87 2.06 -11.77
C ILE A 321 -1.83 1.70 -12.82
N PRO A 322 -0.65 1.14 -12.45
CA PRO A 322 0.32 0.62 -13.41
C PRO A 322 -0.26 -0.56 -14.19
N VAL A 323 -0.11 -0.55 -15.52
CA VAL A 323 -0.63 -1.60 -16.42
C VAL A 323 0.42 -2.18 -17.37
N SER A 324 1.55 -1.48 -17.59
CA SER A 324 2.57 -1.94 -18.53
C SER A 324 3.98 -1.52 -18.12
N VAL A 325 4.97 -2.34 -18.52
CA VAL A 325 6.41 -2.05 -18.41
C VAL A 325 7.01 -2.12 -19.81
N ASN A 326 7.75 -1.08 -20.21
CA ASN A 326 8.39 -0.96 -21.53
C ASN A 326 7.42 -1.22 -22.71
N GLY A 327 6.17 -0.76 -22.58
CA GLY A 327 5.12 -0.91 -23.59
C GLY A 327 4.44 -2.29 -23.61
N LYS A 328 4.83 -3.23 -22.75
CA LYS A 328 4.19 -4.55 -22.62
C LYS A 328 3.17 -4.53 -21.49
N GLU A 329 1.91 -4.82 -21.80
CA GLU A 329 0.86 -5.02 -20.79
C GLU A 329 1.10 -6.31 -20.00
N LEU A 330 0.92 -6.24 -18.68
CA LEU A 330 1.23 -7.32 -17.75
C LEU A 330 0.13 -7.42 -16.69
N SER A 331 -0.06 -8.63 -16.14
CA SER A 331 -0.87 -8.78 -14.93
C SER A 331 -0.20 -8.09 -13.74
N PRO A 332 -0.96 -7.64 -12.72
CA PRO A 332 -0.41 -6.97 -11.53
C PRO A 332 0.79 -7.68 -10.90
N ALA A 333 0.70 -9.00 -10.64
CA ALA A 333 1.80 -9.73 -10.02
C ALA A 333 3.02 -9.85 -10.95
N THR A 334 2.79 -10.15 -12.23
CA THR A 334 3.89 -10.25 -13.22
C THR A 334 4.61 -8.91 -13.39
N LEU A 335 3.86 -7.81 -13.45
CA LEU A 335 4.38 -6.46 -13.55
C LEU A 335 5.32 -6.14 -12.39
N LEU A 336 4.86 -6.40 -11.15
CA LEU A 336 5.65 -6.15 -9.95
C LEU A 336 6.89 -7.06 -9.89
N SER A 337 6.76 -8.33 -10.28
CA SER A 337 7.89 -9.26 -10.34
C SER A 337 8.97 -8.79 -11.31
N GLU A 338 8.58 -8.38 -12.53
CA GLU A 338 9.50 -7.86 -13.54
C GLU A 338 10.25 -6.61 -13.03
N LEU A 339 9.54 -5.70 -12.35
CA LEU A 339 10.16 -4.52 -11.76
C LEU A 339 11.05 -4.83 -10.55
N ASN A 340 10.75 -5.87 -9.78
CA ASN A 340 11.64 -6.34 -8.71
C ASN A 340 12.95 -6.88 -9.27
N GLU A 341 12.91 -7.63 -10.38
CA GLU A 341 14.12 -8.12 -11.03
C GLU A 341 14.98 -6.99 -11.60
N ILE A 342 14.35 -6.04 -12.31
CA ILE A 342 15.04 -4.87 -12.85
C ILE A 342 15.60 -4.00 -11.72
N GLY A 343 14.77 -3.61 -10.76
CA GLY A 343 15.18 -2.78 -9.63
C GLY A 343 16.23 -3.44 -8.74
N GLY A 344 16.10 -4.76 -8.51
CA GLY A 344 17.04 -5.56 -7.74
C GLY A 344 18.44 -5.57 -8.35
N ARG A 345 18.56 -5.74 -9.68
CA ARG A 345 19.85 -5.64 -10.40
C ARG A 345 20.51 -4.27 -10.28
N HIS A 346 19.74 -3.20 -10.08
CA HIS A 346 20.24 -1.84 -9.93
C HIS A 346 20.35 -1.37 -8.48
N GLY A 347 20.14 -2.24 -7.49
CA GLY A 347 20.25 -1.91 -6.06
C GLY A 347 19.14 -0.96 -5.54
N ILE A 348 18.00 -0.91 -6.22
CA ILE A 348 16.91 0.04 -5.93
C ILE A 348 16.11 -0.38 -4.68
N GLY A 349 15.65 0.62 -3.91
CA GLY A 349 14.60 0.43 -2.92
C GLY A 349 15.07 -0.14 -1.58
N ARG A 350 16.35 0.03 -1.23
CA ARG A 350 16.87 -0.25 0.12
C ARG A 350 16.55 0.91 1.05
N ILE A 351 15.87 0.65 2.16
CA ILE A 351 15.59 1.63 3.20
C ILE A 351 16.00 1.11 4.58
N ASP A 352 16.58 1.98 5.41
CA ASP A 352 16.87 1.72 6.81
C ASP A 352 16.15 2.79 7.65
N MET A 353 15.40 2.34 8.65
CA MET A 353 14.66 3.24 9.54
C MET A 353 14.45 2.66 10.94
N VAL A 354 14.33 3.58 11.89
CA VAL A 354 13.73 3.32 13.19
C VAL A 354 12.27 3.78 13.12
N GLU A 355 11.35 2.84 13.21
CA GLU A 355 9.90 3.06 13.13
C GLU A 355 9.23 3.07 14.51
N ASN A 356 8.03 3.65 14.59
CA ASN A 356 7.17 3.61 15.77
C ASN A 356 6.13 2.49 15.64
N ARG A 357 6.28 1.41 16.40
CA ARG A 357 5.27 0.35 16.43
C ARG A 357 3.99 0.83 17.12
N LEU A 358 2.85 0.28 16.70
CA LEU A 358 1.54 0.60 17.27
C LEU A 358 1.50 0.30 18.77
N VAL A 359 2.21 -0.74 19.21
CA VAL A 359 2.31 -1.16 20.61
C VAL A 359 3.22 -0.26 21.47
N GLY A 360 3.65 0.89 20.95
CA GLY A 360 4.31 1.94 21.73
C GLY A 360 5.84 1.84 21.83
N MET A 361 6.46 0.86 21.17
CA MET A 361 7.92 0.71 21.13
C MET A 361 8.50 1.14 19.78
N LYS A 362 9.76 1.56 19.78
CA LYS A 362 10.52 1.72 18.54
C LYS A 362 11.13 0.40 18.11
N SER A 363 11.23 0.20 16.80
CA SER A 363 11.95 -0.93 16.19
C SER A 363 12.78 -0.42 15.03
N ARG A 364 13.96 -1.00 14.82
CA ARG A 364 14.71 -0.76 13.60
C ARG A 364 14.40 -1.88 12.61
N GLY A 365 14.09 -1.49 11.37
CA GLY A 365 13.88 -2.42 10.27
C GLY A 365 14.60 -1.93 9.03
N VAL A 366 15.21 -2.87 8.31
CA VAL A 366 15.77 -2.63 6.97
C VAL A 366 14.87 -3.32 5.96
N TYR A 367 14.49 -2.60 4.90
CA TYR A 367 13.55 -3.10 3.91
C TYR A 367 14.12 -2.99 2.49
N GLU A 368 13.77 -3.97 1.66
CA GLU A 368 14.04 -3.99 0.23
C GLU A 368 12.72 -3.98 -0.52
N THR A 369 12.43 -2.90 -1.25
CA THR A 369 11.18 -2.71 -2.01
C THR A 369 11.50 -2.20 -3.43
N PRO A 370 12.20 -2.99 -4.27
CA PRO A 370 12.74 -2.51 -5.54
C PRO A 370 11.65 -2.09 -6.53
N GLY A 371 10.73 -2.99 -6.88
CA GLY A 371 9.64 -2.70 -7.81
C GLY A 371 8.69 -1.64 -7.27
N GLY A 372 8.39 -1.69 -5.96
CA GLY A 372 7.54 -0.70 -5.33
C GLY A 372 8.12 0.71 -5.33
N THR A 373 9.43 0.86 -5.14
CA THR A 373 10.10 2.17 -5.22
C THR A 373 10.01 2.76 -6.63
N ILE A 374 10.20 1.93 -7.66
CA ILE A 374 10.05 2.33 -9.06
C ILE A 374 8.60 2.78 -9.34
N LEU A 375 7.62 1.99 -8.88
CA LEU A 375 6.20 2.29 -9.08
C LEU A 375 5.76 3.57 -8.36
N PHE A 376 6.18 3.77 -7.12
CA PHE A 376 5.91 5.00 -6.37
C PHE A 376 6.45 6.23 -7.09
N SER A 377 7.70 6.17 -7.58
CA SER A 377 8.27 7.25 -8.39
C SER A 377 7.48 7.49 -9.68
N ALA A 378 7.04 6.45 -10.39
CA ALA A 378 6.28 6.62 -11.63
C ALA A 378 4.89 7.26 -11.39
N VAL A 379 4.14 6.78 -10.40
CA VAL A 379 2.77 7.24 -10.13
C VAL A 379 2.74 8.69 -9.68
N GLN A 380 3.58 9.06 -8.69
CA GLN A 380 3.65 10.44 -8.19
C GLN A 380 4.00 11.44 -9.30
N GLU A 381 4.87 11.05 -10.22
CA GLU A 381 5.30 11.91 -11.32
C GLU A 381 4.21 12.10 -12.37
N LEU A 382 3.41 11.08 -12.65
CA LEU A 382 2.26 11.23 -13.53
C LEU A 382 1.15 12.07 -12.88
N GLU A 383 0.95 11.94 -11.58
CA GLU A 383 -0.01 12.76 -10.81
C GLU A 383 0.34 14.24 -10.89
N SER A 384 1.64 14.60 -10.80
CA SER A 384 2.09 15.99 -10.96
C SER A 384 1.71 16.62 -12.31
N LEU A 385 1.50 15.80 -13.34
CA LEU A 385 1.10 16.22 -14.67
C LEU A 385 -0.42 16.28 -14.86
N THR A 386 -1.18 15.50 -14.08
CA THR A 386 -2.59 15.19 -14.35
C THR A 386 -3.57 15.64 -13.27
N LEU A 387 -3.08 15.98 -12.07
CA LEU A 387 -3.89 16.49 -10.97
C LEU A 387 -3.66 17.99 -10.78
N ASP A 388 -4.72 18.73 -10.44
CA ASP A 388 -4.60 20.13 -10.09
C ASP A 388 -3.96 20.30 -8.70
N ARG A 389 -3.52 21.54 -8.43
CA ARG A 389 -2.77 21.90 -7.23
C ARG A 389 -3.50 21.57 -5.91
N GLU A 390 -4.79 21.86 -5.81
CA GLU A 390 -5.48 21.70 -4.52
C GLU A 390 -5.82 20.23 -4.28
N THR A 391 -6.17 19.50 -5.35
CA THR A 391 -6.42 18.06 -5.28
C THR A 391 -5.19 17.29 -4.81
N ILE A 392 -4.00 17.54 -5.36
CA ILE A 392 -2.78 16.84 -4.93
C ILE A 392 -2.41 17.15 -3.47
N GLN A 393 -2.62 18.38 -3.00
CA GLN A 393 -2.36 18.76 -1.60
C GLN A 393 -3.30 18.06 -0.60
N VAL A 394 -4.59 17.93 -0.95
CA VAL A 394 -5.56 17.18 -0.15
C VAL A 394 -5.25 15.68 -0.18
N LYS A 395 -4.92 15.14 -1.36
CA LYS A 395 -4.50 13.74 -1.54
C LYS A 395 -3.34 13.40 -0.62
N ASP A 396 -2.27 14.21 -0.61
CA ASP A 396 -1.08 13.97 0.23
C ASP A 396 -1.43 13.99 1.73
N SER A 397 -2.33 14.87 2.15
CA SER A 397 -2.79 14.92 3.54
C SER A 397 -3.55 13.64 3.94
N LEU A 398 -4.39 13.11 3.04
CA LEU A 398 -5.11 11.85 3.27
C LEU A 398 -4.20 10.64 3.18
N ALA A 399 -3.18 10.67 2.32
CA ALA A 399 -2.19 9.59 2.17
C ALA A 399 -1.49 9.26 3.48
N LEU A 400 -1.17 10.27 4.29
CA LEU A 400 -0.59 10.10 5.63
C LEU A 400 -1.53 9.29 6.53
N LYS A 401 -2.81 9.68 6.58
CA LYS A 401 -3.78 8.97 7.43
C LYS A 401 -4.08 7.57 6.91
N TYR A 402 -4.14 7.40 5.59
CA TYR A 402 -4.29 6.11 4.94
C TYR A 402 -3.16 5.16 5.36
N ALA A 403 -1.91 5.63 5.29
CA ALA A 403 -0.74 4.85 5.70
C ALA A 403 -0.80 4.43 7.18
N GLU A 404 -1.23 5.32 8.08
CA GLU A 404 -1.43 4.99 9.50
C GLU A 404 -2.47 3.87 9.70
N LEU A 405 -3.60 3.92 9.00
CA LEU A 405 -4.66 2.91 9.11
C LEU A 405 -4.16 1.54 8.66
N VAL A 406 -3.48 1.48 7.51
CA VAL A 406 -2.89 0.24 6.99
C VAL A 406 -1.82 -0.29 7.95
N TYR A 407 -0.91 0.57 8.41
CA TYR A 407 0.12 0.17 9.38
C TYR A 407 -0.48 -0.41 10.67
N ALA A 408 -1.57 0.20 11.16
CA ALA A 408 -2.28 -0.20 12.37
C ALA A 408 -3.22 -1.41 12.18
N GLY A 409 -3.26 -2.03 11.00
CA GLY A 409 -4.10 -3.21 10.75
C GLY A 409 -5.59 -2.90 10.55
N ARG A 410 -5.94 -1.62 10.35
CA ARG A 410 -7.31 -1.17 10.09
C ARG A 410 -7.62 -1.19 8.60
N TRP A 411 -7.33 -2.31 7.95
CA TRP A 411 -7.64 -2.49 6.53
C TRP A 411 -9.15 -2.44 6.32
N PHE A 412 -9.93 -3.29 6.98
CA PHE A 412 -11.40 -3.37 6.82
C PHE A 412 -12.17 -2.26 7.56
N ASP A 413 -11.57 -1.07 7.67
CA ASP A 413 -12.18 0.08 8.33
C ASP A 413 -12.96 0.95 7.34
N PRO A 414 -14.19 1.39 7.65
CA PRO A 414 -14.97 2.25 6.77
C PRO A 414 -14.25 3.55 6.37
N LEU A 415 -13.39 4.09 7.24
CA LEU A 415 -12.62 5.29 6.91
C LEU A 415 -11.61 5.03 5.78
N ARG A 416 -10.92 3.88 5.81
CA ARG A 416 -9.98 3.50 4.75
C ARG A 416 -10.71 3.28 3.43
N GLU A 417 -11.85 2.59 3.45
CA GLU A 417 -12.71 2.38 2.27
C GLU A 417 -13.21 3.69 1.66
N SER A 418 -13.60 4.64 2.51
CA SER A 418 -14.01 5.97 2.07
C SER A 418 -12.87 6.75 1.43
N MET A 419 -11.64 6.60 1.95
CA MET A 419 -10.44 7.17 1.34
C MET A 419 -10.14 6.51 -0.02
N ASP A 420 -10.27 5.19 -0.16
CA ASP A 420 -10.11 4.50 -1.45
C ASP A 420 -11.06 5.05 -2.51
N ALA A 421 -12.34 5.23 -2.17
CA ALA A 421 -13.32 5.82 -3.08
C ALA A 421 -12.95 7.26 -3.50
N PHE A 422 -12.42 8.06 -2.58
CA PHE A 422 -11.89 9.39 -2.89
C PHE A 422 -10.69 9.31 -3.84
N MET A 423 -9.69 8.47 -3.52
CA MET A 423 -8.47 8.28 -4.32
C MET A 423 -8.81 7.83 -5.74
N GLU A 424 -9.69 6.84 -5.88
CA GLU A 424 -10.19 6.35 -7.17
C GLU A 424 -10.83 7.43 -8.02
N ASN A 425 -11.63 8.29 -7.39
CA ASN A 425 -12.31 9.35 -8.11
C ASN A 425 -11.33 10.40 -8.64
N ILE A 426 -10.37 10.84 -7.81
CA ILE A 426 -9.44 11.90 -8.20
C ILE A 426 -8.40 11.43 -9.23
N THR A 427 -8.01 10.15 -9.24
CA THR A 427 -7.00 9.64 -10.16
C THR A 427 -7.55 9.16 -11.50
N LYS A 428 -8.84 9.38 -11.82
CA LYS A 428 -9.45 8.97 -13.11
C LYS A 428 -8.70 9.51 -14.33
N THR A 429 -8.11 10.70 -14.23
CA THR A 429 -7.33 11.35 -15.30
C THR A 429 -5.85 11.00 -15.27
N THR A 430 -5.37 10.28 -14.26
CA THR A 430 -3.97 9.86 -14.11
C THR A 430 -3.68 8.68 -15.05
N THR A 431 -3.69 8.96 -16.35
CA THR A 431 -3.44 8.00 -17.42
C THR A 431 -2.31 8.54 -18.31
N GLY A 432 -1.35 7.70 -18.67
CA GLY A 432 -0.16 8.12 -19.42
C GLY A 432 1.03 7.20 -19.20
N SER A 433 2.24 7.73 -19.38
CA SER A 433 3.48 6.99 -19.12
C SER A 433 4.58 7.85 -18.52
N VAL A 434 5.46 7.21 -17.75
CA VAL A 434 6.62 7.84 -17.13
C VAL A 434 7.86 7.01 -17.43
N THR A 435 8.92 7.65 -17.92
CA THR A 435 10.21 7.01 -18.18
C THR A 435 11.18 7.33 -17.06
N LEU A 436 11.67 6.28 -16.40
CA LEU A 436 12.61 6.32 -15.29
C LEU A 436 13.98 5.82 -15.75
N LYS A 437 15.04 6.41 -15.20
CA LYS A 437 16.43 5.98 -15.32
C LYS A 437 16.84 5.37 -13.98
N LEU A 438 17.25 4.11 -14.01
CA LEU A 438 17.73 3.35 -12.86
C LEU A 438 19.24 3.26 -12.91
N TYR A 439 19.89 3.62 -11.82
CA TYR A 439 21.35 3.61 -11.75
C TYR A 439 21.84 3.55 -10.30
N LYS A 440 22.55 2.47 -9.94
CA LYS A 440 23.26 2.30 -8.67
C LYS A 440 22.49 2.82 -7.45
N GLY A 441 21.34 2.21 -7.18
CA GLY A 441 20.47 2.54 -6.06
C GLY A 441 19.54 3.73 -6.27
N SER A 442 19.69 4.46 -7.38
CA SER A 442 18.93 5.68 -7.66
C SER A 442 17.87 5.47 -8.75
N VAL A 443 16.71 6.09 -8.54
CA VAL A 443 15.66 6.27 -9.54
C VAL A 443 15.61 7.75 -9.92
N SER A 444 15.66 8.06 -11.21
CA SER A 444 15.57 9.44 -11.71
C SER A 444 14.58 9.51 -12.86
N VAL A 445 13.73 10.53 -12.87
CA VAL A 445 12.67 10.63 -13.88
C VAL A 445 13.18 11.39 -15.08
N THR A 446 12.97 10.84 -16.27
CA THR A 446 13.54 11.38 -17.52
C THR A 446 12.47 11.87 -18.50
N GLY A 447 11.22 11.46 -18.33
CA GLY A 447 10.10 11.96 -19.13
C GLY A 447 8.76 11.56 -18.55
N ARG A 448 7.73 12.37 -18.80
CA ARG A 448 6.32 12.08 -18.50
C ARG A 448 5.48 12.43 -19.71
N GLN A 449 4.44 11.65 -20.00
CA GLN A 449 3.50 11.92 -21.08
C GLN A 449 2.10 11.53 -20.64
N SER A 450 1.10 12.37 -20.94
CA SER A 450 -0.30 12.08 -20.63
C SER A 450 -1.24 12.75 -21.64
N PRO A 451 -2.31 12.07 -22.09
CA PRO A 451 -3.41 12.71 -22.82
C PRO A 451 -4.24 13.66 -21.93
N HIS A 452 -4.07 13.63 -20.61
CA HIS A 452 -4.76 14.47 -19.63
C HIS A 452 -3.81 15.45 -18.95
N SER A 453 -2.72 15.83 -19.61
CA SER A 453 -1.76 16.80 -19.07
C SER A 453 -2.43 18.15 -18.81
N LEU A 454 -2.29 18.63 -17.57
CA LEU A 454 -2.60 20.01 -17.17
C LEU A 454 -1.43 20.96 -17.44
N TYR A 455 -0.24 20.43 -17.75
CA TYR A 455 0.89 21.23 -18.18
C TYR A 455 0.69 21.76 -19.60
N ARG A 456 0.82 23.07 -19.77
CA ARG A 456 0.64 23.82 -21.02
C ARG A 456 1.87 24.68 -21.28
N GLN A 457 2.72 24.23 -22.21
CA GLN A 457 3.98 24.91 -22.53
C GLN A 457 3.78 26.35 -23.03
N ASP A 458 2.69 26.60 -23.76
CA ASP A 458 2.32 27.91 -24.29
C ASP A 458 1.89 28.91 -23.20
N ILE A 459 1.51 28.44 -22.00
CA ILE A 459 1.24 29.29 -20.83
C ILE A 459 2.48 29.44 -19.95
N SER A 460 3.30 28.39 -19.84
CA SER A 460 4.47 28.37 -18.94
C SER A 460 5.75 28.96 -19.54
N SER A 461 5.80 29.18 -20.86
CA SER A 461 6.96 29.75 -21.53
C SER A 461 7.25 31.18 -21.07
N PHE A 462 8.54 31.56 -21.08
CA PHE A 462 8.97 32.95 -20.88
C PHE A 462 8.77 33.82 -22.13
N GLU A 463 8.49 33.21 -23.27
CA GLU A 463 8.17 33.92 -24.50
C GLU A 463 6.77 34.55 -24.41
N SER A 464 6.55 35.64 -25.14
CA SER A 464 5.26 36.34 -25.15
C SER A 464 4.17 35.43 -25.71
N GLY A 465 3.20 35.06 -24.88
CA GLY A 465 1.98 34.35 -25.28
C GLY A 465 0.73 35.18 -24.97
N ASP A 466 -0.31 35.04 -25.80
CA ASP A 466 -1.55 35.82 -25.69
C ASP A 466 -2.51 35.31 -24.59
N ILE A 467 -2.23 34.15 -24.01
CA ILE A 467 -3.15 33.47 -23.07
C ILE A 467 -2.99 33.99 -21.63
N TYR A 468 -1.76 34.33 -21.20
CA TYR A 468 -1.48 34.75 -19.83
C TYR A 468 -1.14 36.24 -19.75
N ASN A 469 -2.07 37.04 -19.19
CA ASN A 469 -1.85 38.46 -18.97
C ASN A 469 -1.04 38.70 -17.68
N GLN A 470 0.23 39.04 -17.83
CA GLN A 470 1.14 39.27 -16.71
C GLN A 470 0.70 40.44 -15.79
N ALA A 471 -0.08 41.41 -16.30
CA ALA A 471 -0.53 42.54 -15.49
C ALA A 471 -1.49 42.13 -14.36
N ASP A 472 -2.23 41.03 -14.54
CA ASP A 472 -3.21 40.55 -13.56
C ASP A 472 -2.54 40.06 -12.27
N ALA A 473 -1.29 39.58 -12.36
CA ALA A 473 -0.51 39.13 -11.21
C ALA A 473 -0.36 40.22 -10.13
N ALA A 474 -0.25 41.50 -10.53
CA ALA A 474 -0.14 42.60 -9.58
C ALA A 474 -1.42 42.78 -8.74
N GLY A 475 -2.59 42.60 -9.35
CA GLY A 475 -3.87 42.61 -8.65
C GLY A 475 -4.01 41.41 -7.72
N PHE A 476 -3.72 40.22 -8.24
CA PHE A 476 -3.74 38.97 -7.48
C PHE A 476 -2.87 39.05 -6.22
N ILE A 477 -1.60 39.44 -6.34
CA ILE A 477 -0.65 39.53 -5.21
C ILE A 477 -1.16 40.48 -4.13
N ARG A 478 -1.71 41.64 -4.52
CA ARG A 478 -2.25 42.62 -3.55
C ARG A 478 -3.42 42.05 -2.76
N LEU A 479 -4.32 41.30 -3.40
CA LEU A 479 -5.49 40.72 -2.75
C LEU A 479 -5.13 39.48 -1.93
N TYR A 480 -4.35 38.56 -2.50
CA TYR A 480 -3.94 37.33 -1.82
C TYR A 480 -3.04 37.61 -0.61
N GLY A 481 -2.13 38.59 -0.72
CA GLY A 481 -1.25 39.02 0.36
C GLY A 481 -1.89 39.97 1.38
N LEU A 482 -3.15 40.38 1.19
CA LEU A 482 -3.81 41.37 2.06
C LEU A 482 -3.78 40.98 3.55
N PRO A 483 -4.07 39.73 3.96
CA PRO A 483 -4.02 39.35 5.38
C PRO A 483 -2.62 39.50 5.99
N MET A 484 -1.56 39.23 5.22
CA MET A 484 -0.18 39.41 5.67
C MET A 484 0.15 40.89 5.86
N ARG A 485 -0.28 41.73 4.91
CA ARG A 485 -0.09 43.18 4.97
C ARG A 485 -0.81 43.80 6.17
N VAL A 486 -2.05 43.40 6.45
CA VAL A 486 -2.83 43.88 7.60
C VAL A 486 -2.14 43.55 8.92
N ARG A 487 -1.65 42.31 9.08
CA ARG A 487 -0.91 41.89 10.27
C ARG A 487 0.31 42.79 10.53
N ALA A 488 1.12 43.00 9.50
CA ALA A 488 2.30 43.85 9.59
C ALA A 488 1.96 45.33 9.84
N MET A 489 0.81 45.82 9.37
CA MET A 489 0.32 47.17 9.65
C MET A 489 -0.06 47.32 11.13
N LEU A 490 -0.79 46.35 11.69
CA LEU A 490 -1.17 46.34 13.11
C LEU A 490 0.06 46.28 14.03
N GLU A 491 1.06 45.45 13.69
CA GLU A 491 2.34 45.39 14.42
C GLU A 491 3.10 46.73 14.42
N LYS A 492 2.88 47.57 13.40
CA LYS A 492 3.47 48.92 13.28
C LYS A 492 2.56 50.03 13.80
N GLY A 493 1.35 49.71 14.25
CA GLY A 493 0.35 50.71 14.68
C GLY A 493 -0.18 51.60 13.55
N LEU A 494 -0.25 51.09 12.31
CA LEU A 494 -0.77 51.79 11.13
C LEU A 494 -2.28 51.65 10.95
#